data_AF-A0A662QDU8-F1
#
_entry.id   AF-A0A662QDU8-F1
#
_cell.length_a   1.000
_cell.length_b   1.000
_cell.length_c   1.000
_cell.angle_alpha   90.00
_cell.angle_beta   90.00
_cell.angle_gamma   90.00
#
_symmetry.space_group_name_H-M   'P 1'
#
loop_
_entity.id
_entity.type
_entity.pdbx_description
1 polymer ?
#
loop_
_entity_poly.entity_id
_entity_poly.type
_entity_poly.pdbx_seq_one_letter_code
_entity_poly.pdbx_strand_id
1 'polypeptide(L)' 'EYHNKIYDVASADGIPAKDVFKAVYLALLGKDSGPRAGWLLASLSRDFLVKRFEEATSV' A
#
# COMPACT_ATOMS: atom_id res chain seq x y z
N GLU A 1 -9.66 -3.69 8.49
CA GLU A 1 -8.85 -2.60 9.03
C GLU A 1 -7.96 -1.93 7.97
N TYR A 2 -7.03 -2.67 7.34
CA TYR A 2 -6.07 -2.09 6.37
C TYR A 2 -6.67 -1.34 5.18
N HIS A 3 -7.82 -1.79 4.66
CA HIS A 3 -8.46 -1.10 3.53
C HIS A 3 -8.84 0.35 3.86
N ASN A 4 -9.40 0.59 5.04
CA ASN A 4 -9.81 1.93 5.47
C ASN A 4 -8.58 2.78 5.77
N LYS A 5 -7.53 2.20 6.36
CA LYS A 5 -6.25 2.89 6.60
C LYS A 5 -5.63 3.47 5.33
N ILE A 6 -5.80 2.82 4.17
CA ILE A 6 -5.32 3.36 2.88
C ILE A 6 -6.07 4.66 2.52
N TYR A 7 -7.38 4.74 2.78
CA TYR A 7 -8.15 5.97 2.58
C TYR A 7 -7.79 7.04 3.60
N ASP A 8 -7.51 6.67 4.85
CA ASP A 8 -7.10 7.61 5.90
C ASP A 8 -5.79 8.31 5.51
N VAL A 9 -4.81 7.55 5.02
CA VAL A 9 -3.54 8.08 4.49
C VAL A 9 -3.79 9.00 3.29
N ALA A 10 -4.60 8.55 2.33
CA ALA A 10 -4.95 9.34 1.16
C ALA A 10 -5.57 10.69 1.55
N SER A 11 -6.50 10.68 2.51
CA SER A 11 -7.15 11.89 3.00
C SER A 11 -6.20 12.81 3.78
N ALA A 12 -5.31 12.24 4.59
CA ALA A 12 -4.36 13.02 5.39
C ALA A 12 -3.39 13.82 4.52
N ASP A 13 -2.96 13.24 3.40
CA ASP A 13 -1.98 13.86 2.49
C ASP A 13 -2.62 14.56 1.28
N GLY A 14 -3.96 14.58 1.19
CA GLY A 14 -4.68 15.14 0.05
C GLY A 14 -4.41 14.40 -1.27
N ILE A 15 -3.99 13.14 -1.21
CA ILE A 15 -3.66 12.30 -2.36
C ILE A 15 -4.93 11.55 -2.79
N PRO A 16 -5.23 11.44 -4.10
CA PRO A 16 -6.32 10.59 -4.55
C PRO A 16 -6.10 9.13 -4.08
N ALA A 17 -7.10 8.52 -3.44
CA ALA A 17 -6.96 7.18 -2.89
C ALA A 17 -6.48 6.14 -3.92
N LYS A 18 -6.90 6.28 -5.18
CA LYS A 18 -6.46 5.44 -6.30
C LYS A 18 -4.93 5.41 -6.45
N ASP A 19 -4.25 6.52 -6.18
CA ASP A 19 -2.81 6.66 -6.37
C ASP A 19 -2.07 6.01 -5.20
N VAL A 20 -2.64 6.08 -3.97
CA VAL A 20 -2.13 5.33 -2.82
C VAL A 20 -2.29 3.83 -3.02
N PHE A 21 -3.46 3.36 -3.52
CA PHE A 21 -3.63 1.95 -3.87
C PHE A 21 -2.62 1.49 -4.93
N LYS A 22 -2.41 2.30 -5.98
CA LYS A 22 -1.43 2.01 -7.02
C LYS A 22 -0.01 1.95 -6.46
N ALA A 23 0.37 2.87 -5.58
CA ALA A 23 1.68 2.85 -4.91
C ALA A 23 1.88 1.56 -4.09
N VAL A 24 0.86 1.11 -3.36
CA VAL A 24 0.88 -0.16 -2.64
C VAL A 24 1.09 -1.35 -3.59
N TYR A 25 0.38 -1.40 -4.72
CA TYR A 25 0.56 -2.48 -5.69
C TYR A 25 1.92 -2.44 -6.40
N LEU A 26 2.43 -1.25 -6.70
CA LEU A 26 3.75 -1.10 -7.31
C LEU A 26 4.84 -1.58 -6.35
N ALA A 27 4.76 -1.19 -5.08
CA ALA A 27 5.70 -1.65 -4.05
C ALA A 27 5.59 -3.18 -3.84
N LEU A 28 4.40 -3.74 -3.69
CA LEU A 28 4.28 -5.16 -3.31
C LEU A 28 4.36 -6.13 -4.49
N LEU A 29 3.87 -5.73 -5.67
CA LEU A 29 3.64 -6.62 -6.81
C LEU A 29 4.37 -6.19 -8.09
N GLY A 30 4.90 -4.95 -8.14
CA GLY A 30 5.45 -4.37 -9.38
C GLY A 30 4.37 -4.13 -10.45
N LYS A 31 3.10 -3.99 -10.04
CA LYS A 31 1.96 -3.82 -10.94
C LYS A 31 1.13 -2.60 -10.53
N ASP A 32 0.35 -2.06 -11.46
CA ASP A 32 -0.53 -0.92 -11.20
C ASP A 32 -1.83 -1.28 -10.47
N SER A 33 -2.15 -2.58 -10.42
CA SER A 33 -3.41 -3.11 -9.91
C SER A 33 -3.22 -4.53 -9.34
N GLY A 34 -4.17 -4.97 -8.52
CA GLY A 34 -4.06 -6.25 -7.82
C GLY A 34 -5.34 -6.65 -7.08
N PRO A 35 -5.27 -7.74 -6.27
CA PRO A 35 -6.37 -8.13 -5.39
C PRO A 35 -6.66 -7.03 -4.37
N ARG A 36 -7.81 -7.09 -3.70
CA ARG A 36 -8.20 -6.08 -2.70
C ARG A 36 -7.05 -5.80 -1.71
N ALA A 37 -6.48 -4.60 -1.76
CA ALA A 37 -5.26 -4.26 -1.00
C ALA A 37 -5.38 -4.51 0.51
N GLY A 38 -6.55 -4.30 1.11
CA GLY A 38 -6.76 -4.59 2.53
C GLY A 38 -6.54 -6.07 2.89
N TRP A 39 -6.94 -6.99 2.01
CA TRP A 39 -6.71 -8.42 2.17
C TRP A 39 -5.26 -8.80 1.87
N LEU A 40 -4.69 -8.21 0.82
CA LEU A 40 -3.29 -8.42 0.47
C LEU A 40 -2.36 -8.03 1.65
N LEU A 41 -2.56 -6.85 2.23
CA LEU A 41 -1.80 -6.40 3.40
C LEU A 41 -2.01 -7.31 4.60
N ALA A 42 -3.24 -7.78 4.84
CA ALA A 42 -3.54 -8.70 5.94
C ALA A 42 -2.91 -10.10 5.77
N SER A 43 -2.64 -10.52 4.53
CA SER A 43 -2.02 -11.82 4.23
C SER A 43 -0.49 -11.85 4.35
N LEU A 44 0.15 -10.69 4.52
CA LEU A 44 1.60 -10.54 4.57
C LEU A 44 2.06 -10.22 6.00
N SER A 45 3.29 -10.63 6.34
CA SER A 45 3.84 -10.31 7.66
C SER A 45 4.17 -8.82 7.78
N ARG A 46 4.03 -8.26 8.98
CA ARG A 46 4.36 -6.86 9.27
C ARG A 46 5.79 -6.53 8.88
N ASP A 47 6.75 -7.39 9.23
CA ASP A 47 8.18 -7.13 8.98
C ASP A 47 8.49 -7.12 7.48
N PHE A 48 7.84 -7.98 6.69
CA PHE A 48 7.94 -7.95 5.24
C PHE A 48 7.41 -6.62 4.68
N LEU A 49 6.22 -6.19 5.14
CA LEU A 49 5.59 -4.95 4.66
C LEU A 49 6.45 -3.73 4.97
N VAL A 50 6.94 -3.60 6.20
CA VAL A 50 7.80 -2.48 6.62
C VAL A 50 9.05 -2.45 5.76
N LYS A 51 9.80 -3.55 5.69
CA LYS A 51 11.02 -3.64 4.88
C LYS A 51 10.76 -3.29 3.42
N ARG A 52 9.70 -3.85 2.83
CA ARG A 52 9.41 -3.63 1.41
C ARG A 52 9.03 -2.19 1.09
N PHE A 53 8.31 -1.52 1.98
CA PHE A 53 7.96 -0.11 1.80
C PHE A 53 9.16 0.82 2.03
N GLU A 54 10.03 0.54 3.00
CA GLU A 54 11.30 1.26 3.17
C GLU A 54 12.19 1.13 1.93
N GLU A 55 12.31 -0.08 1.36
CA GLU A 55 13.03 -0.31 0.10
C GLU A 55 12.38 0.42 -1.09
N ALA A 56 11.06 0.59 -1.10
CA ALA A 56 10.36 1.28 -2.18
C ALA A 56 10.52 2.82 -2.14
N THR A 57 10.83 3.38 -0.97
CA THR A 57 10.95 4.84 -0.76
C THR A 57 12.40 5.30 -0.62
N SER A 58 13.34 4.39 -0.44
CA SER A 58 14.78 4.69 -0.43
C SER A 58 15.26 4.94 -1.86
N VAL A 59 15.37 6.23 -2.22
CA VAL A 59 16.00 6.72 -3.46
C VAL A 59 17.43 7.14 -3.17
#